data_AF-A0A485JMN5-F1
#
_entry.id   AF-A0A485JMN5-F1
#
_cell.length_a   1.000
_cell.length_b   1.000
_cell.length_c   1.000
_cell.angle_alpha   90.00
_cell.angle_beta   90.00
_cell.angle_gamma   90.00
#
_symmetry.space_group_name_H-M   'P 1'
#
loop_
_entity.id
_entity.type
_entity.pdbx_description
1 polymer ?
#
loop_
_entity_poly.entity_id
_entity_poly.type
_entity_poly.pdbx_seq_one_letter_code
_entity_poly.pdbx_strand_id
1 'polypeptide(L)'
;MSEITTAVLHHVLDALEAEENALLVWGDTGGFFSEEELLTHIRRELGVVFKRTPTDEECDNTQLAMLDAAMLIQVPHVSGTPVWRTRMGETVHLMRNLRQWMHKQKLDQSKTLVSDYRFIRRPRNYPDRVYEPATLISGWKKQLKLSDRICDIMRQALASDKPFLLAGFQVRATERIMQCWQDHQVKSNTASGTIVCAGTGSGKTLSFYLPALTRLAEEICSNPERKVRILAIYPRKELLKDQFAETFSQCRKLDDYMLTAAGRKIRIGAFFGDTPVKAEWSRKDVKGKVGLPFGLMKCQHPHLHHPKQACGGALIWRREDIFDAREVLTCTQCQHQLDQSEIMITRDAQQNRGDAPDILFTTTEMLNLQLNSTWSNHLFGVGEGYGPTLVLLDEAHTYSGTTGAQTALLLRRWMQRTDCLPHFVGLSATLADARHFFAKLVGAPEEQVALIHPYAEDMIEEGAEYLLALRGDPVSETALLSTTIQASMLMARMLDSEANKSKGTWGKKTFIFTDTLDGNNRLYHDLSDAEGWVTGPGASRIDHPPLAVLRSPFDDTAPERSKTELGQNWKAAMEIGHDLAQNKSISERRARMLVLMH
;
A
#
# COMPACT_ATOMS: atom_id res chain seq x y z
N MET A 1 5.11 40.95 -6.77
CA MET A 1 4.54 39.86 -7.57
C MET A 1 4.41 38.66 -6.66
N SER A 2 3.20 38.13 -6.47
CA SER A 2 3.01 36.86 -5.75
C SER A 2 3.62 35.73 -6.59
N GLU A 3 4.42 34.87 -5.97
CA GLU A 3 5.06 33.75 -6.67
C GLU A 3 3.99 32.68 -7.00
N ILE A 4 3.93 32.25 -8.26
CA ILE A 4 3.02 31.18 -8.70
C ILE A 4 3.64 29.85 -8.26
N THR A 5 3.25 29.39 -7.07
CA THR A 5 3.73 28.12 -6.51
C THR A 5 2.92 26.94 -7.04
N THR A 6 3.45 25.72 -6.94
CA THR A 6 2.74 24.49 -7.34
C THR A 6 1.39 24.33 -6.63
N ALA A 7 1.29 24.75 -5.36
CA ALA A 7 0.01 24.75 -4.64
C ALA A 7 -1.06 25.66 -5.27
N VAL A 8 -0.65 26.80 -5.85
CA VAL A 8 -1.57 27.67 -6.60
C VAL A 8 -2.04 26.97 -7.87
N LEU A 9 -1.13 26.32 -8.60
CA LEU A 9 -1.47 25.56 -9.81
C LEU A 9 -2.43 24.41 -9.52
N HIS A 10 -2.24 23.68 -8.41
CA HIS A 10 -3.15 22.61 -7.98
C HIS A 10 -4.53 23.14 -7.63
N HIS A 11 -4.61 24.27 -6.93
CA HIS A 11 -5.89 24.91 -6.61
C HIS A 11 -6.68 25.30 -7.88
N VAL A 12 -6.01 25.91 -8.85
CA VAL A 12 -6.63 26.26 -10.15
C VAL A 12 -7.03 25.01 -10.92
N LEU A 13 -6.17 23.99 -10.97
CA LEU A 13 -6.46 22.70 -11.62
C LEU A 13 -7.73 22.05 -11.02
N ASP A 14 -7.83 22.01 -9.69
CA ASP A 14 -8.97 21.40 -9.00
C ASP A 14 -10.30 22.10 -9.35
N ALA A 15 -10.28 23.43 -9.52
CA ALA A 15 -11.43 24.20 -9.96
C ALA A 15 -11.81 23.91 -11.42
N LEU A 16 -10.83 23.88 -12.34
CA LEU A 16 -11.09 23.54 -13.75
C LEU A 16 -11.62 22.12 -13.91
N GLU A 17 -11.04 21.15 -13.20
CA GLU A 17 -11.52 19.77 -13.20
C GLU A 17 -12.91 19.63 -12.58
N ALA A 18 -13.30 20.49 -11.62
CA ALA A 18 -14.64 20.48 -11.06
C ALA A 18 -15.69 20.89 -12.11
N GLU A 19 -15.39 21.88 -12.95
CA GLU A 19 -16.26 22.31 -14.06
C GLU A 19 -16.35 21.20 -15.14
N GLU A 20 -15.22 20.61 -15.55
CA GLU A 20 -15.23 19.48 -16.51
C GLU A 20 -15.96 18.25 -15.95
N ASN A 21 -15.77 17.93 -14.67
CA ASN A 21 -16.42 16.79 -14.02
C ASN A 21 -17.96 16.91 -14.08
N ALA A 22 -18.52 18.12 -14.07
CA ALA A 22 -19.95 18.31 -14.26
C ALA A 22 -20.44 17.74 -15.59
N LEU A 23 -19.67 17.85 -16.67
CA LEU A 23 -19.99 17.28 -17.99
C LEU A 23 -19.64 15.79 -18.09
N LEU A 24 -18.45 15.40 -17.60
CA LEU A 24 -17.94 14.04 -17.69
C LEU A 24 -18.83 13.02 -16.95
N VAL A 25 -19.46 13.41 -15.84
CA VAL A 25 -20.40 12.54 -15.11
C VAL A 25 -21.66 12.21 -15.94
N TRP A 26 -22.09 13.13 -16.81
CA TRP A 26 -23.20 12.92 -17.74
C TRP A 26 -22.81 12.16 -19.02
N GLY A 27 -21.53 11.82 -19.17
CA GLY A 27 -21.01 11.08 -20.33
C GLY A 27 -20.57 11.98 -21.49
N ASP A 28 -20.57 13.30 -21.32
CA ASP A 28 -20.12 14.23 -22.35
C ASP A 28 -18.61 14.48 -22.22
N THR A 29 -17.84 14.01 -23.21
CA THR A 29 -16.39 14.26 -23.32
C THR A 29 -16.05 15.36 -24.34
N GLY A 30 -17.06 15.99 -24.94
CA GLY A 30 -16.88 17.04 -25.94
C GLY A 30 -16.46 18.36 -25.34
N GLY A 31 -16.79 18.62 -24.06
CA GLY A 31 -16.48 19.87 -23.36
C GLY A 31 -15.00 20.28 -23.44
N PHE A 32 -14.77 21.58 -23.56
CA PHE A 32 -13.46 22.23 -23.58
C PHE A 32 -13.61 23.67 -23.10
N PHE A 33 -12.50 24.30 -22.73
CA PHE A 33 -12.45 25.73 -22.45
C PHE A 33 -11.94 26.48 -23.69
N SER A 34 -12.61 27.58 -24.03
CA SER A 34 -12.00 28.64 -24.82
C SER A 34 -10.97 29.41 -24.00
N GLU A 35 -10.10 30.18 -24.65
CA GLU A 35 -9.07 30.98 -23.96
C GLU A 35 -9.70 32.00 -22.99
N GLU A 36 -10.79 32.64 -23.40
CA GLU A 36 -11.51 33.63 -22.60
C GLU A 36 -12.15 33.01 -21.35
N GLU A 37 -12.80 31.84 -21.50
CA GLU A 37 -13.38 31.10 -20.38
C GLU A 37 -12.28 30.66 -19.40
N LEU A 38 -11.21 30.07 -19.92
CA LEU A 38 -10.08 29.60 -19.12
C LEU A 38 -9.47 30.74 -18.29
N LEU A 39 -9.15 31.88 -18.91
CA LEU A 39 -8.58 33.03 -18.21
C LEU A 39 -9.57 33.62 -17.20
N THR A 40 -10.87 33.57 -17.48
CA THR A 40 -11.91 33.99 -16.53
C THR A 40 -11.94 33.09 -15.29
N HIS A 41 -11.84 31.78 -15.47
CA HIS A 41 -11.73 30.83 -14.35
C HIS A 41 -10.44 31.03 -13.56
N ILE A 42 -9.29 31.14 -14.23
CA ILE A 42 -8.00 31.39 -13.58
C ILE A 42 -8.05 32.67 -12.75
N ARG A 43 -8.58 33.77 -13.32
CA ARG A 43 -8.73 35.05 -12.62
C ARG A 43 -9.59 34.93 -11.36
N ARG A 44 -10.68 34.17 -11.43
CA ARG A 44 -11.57 33.90 -10.30
C ARG A 44 -10.82 33.20 -9.17
N GLU A 45 -10.14 32.10 -9.46
CA GLU A 45 -9.46 31.28 -8.44
C GLU A 45 -8.21 31.97 -7.86
N LEU A 46 -7.41 32.65 -8.70
CA LEU A 46 -6.30 33.47 -8.21
C LEU A 46 -6.80 34.59 -7.28
N GLY A 47 -7.99 35.14 -7.54
CA GLY A 47 -8.62 36.12 -6.67
C GLY A 47 -8.93 35.60 -5.28
N VAL A 48 -9.35 34.33 -5.18
CA VAL A 48 -9.59 33.63 -3.91
C VAL A 48 -8.27 33.39 -3.18
N VAL A 49 -7.26 32.87 -3.87
CA VAL A 49 -5.96 32.52 -3.27
C VAL A 49 -5.20 33.76 -2.79
N PHE A 50 -5.12 34.79 -3.62
CA PHE A 50 -4.39 36.02 -3.29
C PHE A 50 -5.20 37.00 -2.45
N LYS A 51 -6.51 36.76 -2.26
CA LYS A 51 -7.45 37.64 -1.55
C LYS A 51 -7.47 39.08 -2.10
N ARG A 52 -7.25 39.22 -3.41
CA ARG A 52 -7.27 40.49 -4.16
C ARG A 52 -7.56 40.21 -5.63
N THR A 53 -7.90 41.23 -6.40
CA THR A 53 -7.97 41.10 -7.86
C THR A 53 -6.57 40.79 -8.43
N PRO A 54 -6.38 39.68 -9.14
CA PRO A 54 -5.13 39.36 -9.81
C PRO A 54 -4.99 40.18 -11.09
N THR A 55 -3.75 40.44 -11.53
CA THR A 55 -3.49 41.14 -12.79
C THR A 55 -3.63 40.17 -13.98
N ASP A 56 -3.76 40.71 -15.19
CA ASP A 56 -3.81 39.89 -16.41
C ASP A 56 -2.51 39.10 -16.59
N GLU A 57 -1.35 39.74 -16.32
CA GLU A 57 -0.04 39.09 -16.33
C GLU A 57 0.05 37.90 -15.35
N GLU A 58 -0.59 37.99 -14.18
CA GLU A 58 -0.65 36.87 -13.22
C GLU A 58 -1.50 35.70 -13.75
N CYS A 59 -2.58 35.99 -14.47
CA CYS A 59 -3.43 34.98 -15.09
C CYS A 59 -2.70 34.28 -16.24
N ASP A 60 -2.07 35.04 -17.13
CA ASP A 60 -1.30 34.52 -18.28
C ASP A 60 -0.12 33.67 -17.81
N ASN A 61 0.64 34.15 -16.82
CA ASN A 61 1.74 33.39 -16.24
C ASN A 61 1.26 32.09 -15.57
N THR A 62 0.06 32.08 -14.98
CA THR A 62 -0.53 30.88 -14.39
C THR A 62 -0.93 29.88 -15.46
N GLN A 63 -1.57 30.32 -16.54
CA GLN A 63 -1.89 29.47 -17.69
C GLN A 63 -0.62 28.85 -18.29
N LEU A 64 0.42 29.65 -18.53
CA LEU A 64 1.71 29.18 -19.04
C LEU A 64 2.35 28.15 -18.10
N ALA A 65 2.35 28.41 -16.80
CA ALA A 65 2.88 27.47 -15.82
C ALA A 65 2.09 26.15 -15.77
N MET A 66 0.77 26.18 -15.98
CA MET A 66 -0.05 24.97 -16.09
C MET A 66 0.23 24.18 -17.37
N LEU A 67 0.48 24.85 -18.50
CA LEU A 67 0.89 24.22 -19.76
C LEU A 67 2.29 23.60 -19.64
N ASP A 68 3.25 24.32 -19.05
CA ASP A 68 4.61 23.82 -18.82
C ASP A 68 4.63 22.59 -17.90
N ALA A 69 3.77 22.57 -16.88
CA ALA A 69 3.57 21.44 -15.98
C ALA A 69 2.73 20.30 -16.61
N ALA A 70 2.23 20.49 -17.84
CA ALA A 70 1.28 19.60 -18.52
C ALA A 70 0.03 19.28 -17.67
N MET A 71 -0.40 20.23 -16.82
CA MET A 71 -1.66 20.14 -16.08
C MET A 71 -2.85 20.50 -16.98
N LEU A 72 -2.60 21.44 -17.89
CA LEU A 72 -3.50 21.89 -18.93
C LEU A 72 -2.92 21.46 -20.28
N ILE A 73 -3.77 21.02 -21.19
CA ILE A 73 -3.41 20.54 -22.52
C ILE A 73 -4.11 21.42 -23.55
N GLN A 74 -3.37 21.87 -24.57
CA GLN A 74 -3.97 22.53 -25.72
C GLN A 74 -4.38 21.48 -26.74
N VAL A 75 -5.67 21.16 -26.76
CA VAL A 75 -6.17 20.02 -27.53
C VAL A 75 -6.44 20.42 -28.98
N PRO A 76 -6.11 19.55 -29.96
CA PRO A 76 -6.47 19.78 -31.36
C PRO A 76 -8.01 19.84 -31.51
N HIS A 77 -8.51 20.82 -32.26
CA HIS A 77 -9.95 20.96 -32.52
C HIS A 77 -10.23 21.15 -34.01
N VAL A 78 -11.37 20.61 -34.45
CA VAL A 78 -11.76 20.52 -35.87
C VAL A 78 -11.95 21.88 -36.54
N SER A 79 -12.24 22.93 -35.76
CA SER A 79 -12.33 24.31 -36.26
C SER A 79 -10.97 24.96 -36.53
N GLY A 80 -9.87 24.36 -36.06
CA GLY A 80 -8.54 24.96 -36.08
C GLY A 80 -8.30 26.03 -35.01
N THR A 81 -9.31 26.37 -34.19
CA THR A 81 -9.12 27.27 -33.05
C THR A 81 -8.54 26.51 -31.86
N PRO A 82 -7.57 27.08 -31.14
CA PRO A 82 -7.04 26.45 -29.94
C PRO A 82 -8.11 26.37 -28.87
N VAL A 83 -8.18 25.22 -28.20
CA VAL A 83 -9.07 24.96 -27.07
C VAL A 83 -8.28 24.19 -26.02
N TRP A 84 -8.72 24.26 -24.77
CA TRP A 84 -7.99 23.69 -23.65
C TRP A 84 -8.83 22.70 -22.86
N ARG A 85 -8.18 21.66 -22.37
CA ARG A 85 -8.74 20.70 -21.41
C ARG A 85 -7.73 20.47 -20.31
N THR A 86 -8.20 20.09 -19.13
CA THR A 86 -7.27 19.53 -18.14
C THR A 86 -6.71 18.21 -18.66
N ARG A 87 -5.55 17.82 -18.15
CA ARG A 87 -4.93 16.52 -18.51
C ARG A 87 -5.88 15.35 -18.26
N MET A 88 -6.66 15.37 -17.18
CA MET A 88 -7.63 14.31 -16.89
C MET A 88 -8.82 14.39 -17.85
N GLY A 89 -9.37 15.58 -18.12
CA GLY A 89 -10.43 15.78 -19.10
C GLY A 89 -10.07 15.22 -20.47
N GLU A 90 -8.87 15.53 -20.97
CA GLU A 90 -8.37 14.99 -22.23
C GLU A 90 -8.12 13.48 -22.17
N THR A 91 -7.64 12.96 -21.03
CA THR A 91 -7.48 11.51 -20.84
C THR A 91 -8.83 10.79 -20.97
N VAL A 92 -9.89 11.28 -20.34
CA VAL A 92 -11.23 10.67 -20.46
C VAL A 92 -11.76 10.78 -21.88
N HIS A 93 -11.56 11.92 -22.54
CA HIS A 93 -11.93 12.12 -23.94
C HIS A 93 -11.29 11.10 -24.87
N LEU A 94 -9.97 10.91 -24.77
CA LEU A 94 -9.25 9.92 -25.57
C LEU A 94 -9.65 8.48 -25.22
N MET A 95 -9.83 8.16 -23.92
CA MET A 95 -10.26 6.83 -23.47
C MET A 95 -11.62 6.44 -24.04
N ARG A 96 -12.60 7.36 -24.00
CA ARG A 96 -13.95 7.13 -24.52
C ARG A 96 -13.96 6.88 -26.03
N ASN A 97 -13.03 7.51 -26.75
CA ASN A 97 -12.96 7.46 -28.21
C ASN A 97 -11.95 6.43 -28.73
N LEU A 98 -11.37 5.57 -27.88
CA LEU A 98 -10.43 4.54 -28.30
C LEU A 98 -11.01 3.65 -29.41
N ARG A 99 -10.16 3.38 -30.42
CA ARG A 99 -10.48 2.48 -31.54
C ARG A 99 -9.42 1.41 -31.68
N GLN A 100 -9.81 0.23 -32.12
CA GLN A 100 -8.91 -0.85 -32.45
C GLN A 100 -8.18 -0.52 -33.75
N TRP A 101 -7.10 0.25 -33.64
CA TRP A 101 -6.28 0.65 -34.77
C TRP A 101 -4.93 -0.08 -34.75
N MET A 102 -4.72 -0.92 -35.76
CA MET A 102 -3.54 -1.77 -35.94
C MET A 102 -2.65 -1.28 -37.09
N HIS A 103 -1.38 -1.72 -37.12
CA HIS A 103 -0.51 -1.48 -38.26
C HIS A 103 -1.14 -1.98 -39.57
N LYS A 104 -0.92 -1.23 -40.66
CA LYS A 104 -1.44 -1.53 -42.02
C LYS A 104 -2.98 -1.47 -42.14
N GLN A 105 -3.70 -1.10 -41.08
CA GLN A 105 -5.13 -0.84 -41.11
C GLN A 105 -5.39 0.65 -41.37
N LYS A 106 -6.36 0.96 -42.22
CA LYS A 106 -6.81 2.36 -42.39
C LYS A 106 -7.67 2.80 -41.21
N LEU A 107 -7.57 4.08 -40.83
CA LEU A 107 -8.25 4.62 -39.66
C LEU A 107 -9.80 4.53 -39.77
N ASP A 108 -10.35 4.73 -40.96
CA ASP A 108 -11.79 4.61 -41.26
C ASP A 108 -12.34 3.19 -41.00
N GLN A 109 -11.49 2.17 -41.12
CA GLN A 109 -11.82 0.77 -40.86
C GLN A 109 -11.61 0.36 -39.40
N SER A 110 -11.06 1.24 -38.56
CA SER A 110 -10.86 0.94 -37.14
C SER A 110 -12.18 0.91 -36.40
N LYS A 111 -12.39 -0.10 -35.54
CA LYS A 111 -13.64 -0.28 -34.80
C LYS A 111 -13.57 0.39 -33.43
N THR A 112 -14.69 0.90 -32.91
CA THR A 112 -14.78 1.48 -31.56
C THR A 112 -14.54 0.42 -30.48
N LEU A 113 -13.75 0.76 -29.47
CA LEU A 113 -13.44 -0.13 -28.35
C LEU A 113 -14.32 0.14 -27.13
N VAL A 114 -14.65 1.41 -26.87
CA VAL A 114 -15.44 1.81 -25.71
C VAL A 114 -16.83 2.22 -26.18
N SER A 115 -17.86 1.60 -25.59
CA SER A 115 -19.27 1.93 -25.86
C SER A 115 -19.81 2.97 -24.88
N ASP A 116 -19.33 2.96 -23.65
CA ASP A 116 -19.80 3.83 -22.56
C ASP A 116 -18.73 3.95 -21.45
N TYR A 117 -18.85 4.94 -20.59
CA TYR A 117 -17.99 5.11 -19.43
C TYR A 117 -18.74 5.66 -18.21
N ARG A 118 -18.17 5.45 -17.02
CA ARG A 118 -18.54 6.17 -15.80
C ARG A 118 -17.31 6.84 -15.23
N PHE A 119 -17.44 8.12 -14.92
CA PHE A 119 -16.38 8.91 -14.33
C PHE A 119 -16.85 9.50 -13.01
N ILE A 120 -16.00 9.42 -11.99
CA ILE A 120 -16.21 10.04 -10.69
C ILE A 120 -14.87 10.62 -10.24
N ARG A 121 -14.83 11.92 -9.98
CA ARG A 121 -13.74 12.59 -9.26
C ARG A 121 -14.15 12.81 -7.80
N ARG A 122 -13.25 12.52 -6.85
CA ARG A 122 -13.44 12.80 -5.41
C ARG A 122 -12.16 13.34 -4.80
N PRO A 123 -12.23 14.24 -3.80
CA PRO A 123 -11.05 14.63 -3.03
C PRO A 123 -10.51 13.42 -2.25
N ARG A 124 -9.20 13.36 -2.09
CA ARG A 124 -8.56 12.36 -1.23
C ARG A 124 -8.37 12.94 0.16
N ASN A 125 -8.94 12.24 1.14
CA ASN A 125 -8.88 12.68 2.52
C ASN A 125 -7.81 11.86 3.25
N TYR A 126 -6.90 12.55 3.93
CA TYR A 126 -5.89 11.94 4.78
C TYR A 126 -6.03 12.45 6.21
N PRO A 127 -5.72 11.61 7.21
CA PRO A 127 -5.63 12.09 8.58
C PRO A 127 -4.51 13.12 8.69
N ASP A 128 -4.86 14.30 9.19
CA ASP A 128 -3.93 15.36 9.50
C ASP A 128 -2.97 14.91 10.62
N ARG A 129 -1.70 15.29 10.47
CA ARG A 129 -0.62 14.89 11.36
C ARG A 129 -0.05 16.13 12.01
N VAL A 130 -0.64 16.52 13.13
CA VAL A 130 -0.29 17.74 13.86
C VAL A 130 0.38 17.48 15.21
N TYR A 131 0.35 16.24 15.70
CA TYR A 131 0.79 15.94 17.06
C TYR A 131 2.27 15.59 17.13
N GLU A 132 3.04 16.40 17.86
CA GLU A 132 4.48 16.21 18.04
C GLU A 132 4.81 15.14 19.10
N PRO A 133 5.69 14.17 18.80
CA PRO A 133 6.06 13.09 19.73
C PRO A 133 6.52 13.55 21.11
N ALA A 134 7.38 14.58 21.20
CA ALA A 134 7.94 15.03 22.48
C ALA A 134 6.86 15.59 23.42
N THR A 135 5.92 16.35 22.86
CA THR A 135 4.75 16.90 23.58
C THR A 135 3.79 15.79 24.00
N LEU A 136 3.50 14.83 23.11
CA LEU A 136 2.65 13.67 23.39
C LEU A 136 3.20 12.82 24.54
N ILE A 137 4.49 12.45 24.50
CA ILE A 137 5.12 11.64 25.55
C ILE A 137 5.02 12.33 26.91
N SER A 138 5.24 13.65 26.95
CA SER A 138 5.11 14.44 28.18
C SER A 138 3.66 14.48 28.70
N GLY A 139 2.69 14.54 27.80
CA GLY A 139 1.25 14.46 28.11
C GLY A 139 0.87 13.07 28.64
N TRP A 140 1.22 12.02 27.91
CA TRP A 140 0.96 10.62 28.30
C TRP A 140 1.61 10.26 29.62
N LYS A 141 2.82 10.76 29.91
CA LYS A 141 3.47 10.57 31.22
C LYS A 141 2.55 10.99 32.38
N LYS A 142 1.88 12.14 32.25
CA LYS A 142 0.96 12.67 33.26
C LYS A 142 -0.38 11.93 33.26
N GLN A 143 -0.99 11.77 32.08
CA GLN A 143 -2.34 11.20 31.93
C GLN A 143 -2.40 9.71 32.29
N LEU A 144 -1.44 8.92 31.78
CA LEU A 144 -1.38 7.47 31.96
C LEU A 144 -0.46 7.05 33.12
N LYS A 145 0.10 8.02 33.86
CA LYS A 145 1.05 7.80 34.97
C LYS A 145 2.23 6.90 34.57
N LEU A 146 2.83 7.19 33.41
CA LEU A 146 3.91 6.38 32.85
C LEU A 146 5.23 6.59 33.63
N SER A 147 6.04 5.53 33.71
CA SER A 147 7.41 5.62 34.22
C SER A 147 8.31 6.37 33.24
N ASP A 148 9.44 6.90 33.73
CA ASP A 148 10.47 7.49 32.87
C ASP A 148 11.00 6.47 31.84
N ARG A 149 11.09 5.21 32.27
CA ARG A 149 11.46 4.07 31.44
C ARG A 149 10.59 3.95 30.19
N ILE A 150 9.26 3.97 30.35
CA ILE A 150 8.30 3.91 29.24
C ILE A 150 8.48 5.12 28.30
N CYS A 151 8.70 6.31 28.86
CA CYS A 151 8.90 7.52 28.07
C CYS A 151 10.16 7.43 27.19
N ASP A 152 11.25 6.85 27.71
CA ASP A 152 12.47 6.63 26.95
C ASP A 152 12.29 5.60 25.82
N ILE A 153 11.56 4.52 26.09
CA ILE A 153 11.21 3.52 25.07
C ILE A 153 10.41 4.19 23.93
N MET A 154 9.42 5.01 24.26
CA MET A 154 8.63 5.74 23.25
C MET A 154 9.50 6.70 22.43
N ARG A 155 10.43 7.43 23.07
CA ARG A 155 11.35 8.34 22.36
C ARG A 155 12.19 7.58 21.34
N GLN A 156 12.68 6.38 21.68
CA GLN A 156 13.44 5.55 20.74
C GLN A 156 12.56 4.95 19.64
N ALA A 157 11.36 4.46 19.98
CA ALA A 157 10.42 3.92 18.99
C ALA A 157 10.00 4.96 17.94
N LEU A 158 9.83 6.21 18.38
CA LEU A 158 9.44 7.36 17.55
C LEU A 158 10.63 8.15 16.98
N ALA A 159 11.87 7.75 17.29
CA ALA A 159 13.04 8.39 16.73
C ALA A 159 13.02 8.28 15.19
N SER A 160 13.20 9.41 14.52
CA SER A 160 13.22 9.48 13.06
C SER A 160 14.15 10.60 12.61
N ASP A 161 14.86 10.35 11.50
CA ASP A 161 15.71 11.35 10.84
C ASP A 161 14.91 12.53 10.27
N LYS A 162 13.59 12.37 10.11
CA LYS A 162 12.69 13.39 9.58
C LYS A 162 11.69 13.82 10.65
N PRO A 163 11.25 15.09 10.65
CA PRO A 163 10.12 15.51 11.46
C PRO A 163 8.93 14.58 11.19
N PHE A 164 8.47 13.89 12.23
CA PHE A 164 7.40 12.92 12.14
C PHE A 164 6.33 13.29 13.17
N LEU A 165 5.13 13.59 12.68
CA LEU A 165 3.96 13.93 13.48
C LEU A 165 2.96 12.78 13.44
N LEU A 166 2.21 12.62 14.52
CA LEU A 166 1.15 11.61 14.63
C LEU A 166 -0.21 12.22 14.28
N ALA A 167 -1.10 11.37 13.77
CA ALA A 167 -2.50 11.70 13.58
C ALA A 167 -3.31 11.45 14.87
N GLY A 168 -4.42 12.17 15.05
CA GLY A 168 -5.24 12.10 16.28
C GLY A 168 -5.71 10.68 16.62
N PHE A 169 -6.10 9.89 15.61
CA PHE A 169 -6.52 8.50 15.85
C PHE A 169 -5.38 7.58 16.32
N GLN A 170 -4.13 7.85 15.92
CA GLN A 170 -2.95 7.09 16.39
C GLN A 170 -2.66 7.40 17.87
N VAL A 171 -2.91 8.64 18.30
CA VAL A 171 -2.81 9.07 19.69
C VAL A 171 -3.84 8.33 20.54
N ARG A 172 -5.12 8.39 20.14
CA ARG A 172 -6.23 7.68 20.81
C ARG A 172 -6.00 6.17 20.89
N ALA A 173 -5.47 5.56 19.82
CA ALA A 173 -5.11 4.14 19.81
C ALA A 173 -3.99 3.81 20.80
N THR A 174 -2.96 4.64 20.85
CA THR A 174 -1.85 4.48 21.79
C THR A 174 -2.36 4.50 23.23
N GLU A 175 -3.17 5.50 23.59
CA GLU A 175 -3.72 5.66 24.94
C GLU A 175 -4.55 4.44 25.36
N ARG A 176 -5.50 4.03 24.50
CA ARG A 176 -6.39 2.91 24.79
C ARG A 176 -5.62 1.60 24.94
N ILE A 177 -4.76 1.26 23.98
CA ILE A 177 -4.03 -0.02 23.99
C ILE A 177 -3.06 -0.09 25.17
N MET A 178 -2.39 1.02 25.52
CA MET A 178 -1.52 1.06 26.68
C MET A 178 -2.26 0.86 28.00
N GLN A 179 -3.46 1.42 28.14
CA GLN A 179 -4.29 1.23 29.33
C GLN A 179 -4.78 -0.22 29.41
N CYS A 180 -5.36 -0.74 28.33
CA CYS A 180 -5.84 -2.13 28.28
C CYS A 180 -4.72 -3.14 28.54
N TRP A 181 -3.52 -2.93 28.01
CA TRP A 181 -2.40 -3.83 28.28
C TRP A 181 -2.16 -3.95 29.79
N GLN A 182 -2.16 -2.83 30.50
CA GLN A 182 -1.94 -2.81 31.95
C GLN A 182 -3.09 -3.48 32.72
N ASP A 183 -4.33 -3.25 32.30
CA ASP A 183 -5.51 -3.87 32.92
C ASP A 183 -5.51 -5.41 32.73
N HIS A 184 -5.00 -5.88 31.59
CA HIS A 184 -4.93 -7.30 31.24
C HIS A 184 -3.64 -8.01 31.68
N GLN A 185 -2.64 -7.28 32.21
CA GLN A 185 -1.47 -7.90 32.86
C GLN A 185 -1.82 -8.59 34.19
N VAL A 186 -2.94 -8.20 34.80
CA VAL A 186 -3.55 -8.91 35.93
C VAL A 186 -4.72 -9.73 35.38
N LYS A 187 -5.08 -10.83 36.05
CA LYS A 187 -6.19 -11.70 35.65
C LYS A 187 -7.47 -10.88 35.50
N SER A 188 -7.84 -10.60 34.25
CA SER A 188 -9.07 -9.90 33.90
C SER A 188 -10.25 -10.86 33.96
N ASN A 189 -11.43 -10.33 34.27
CA ASN A 189 -12.70 -11.07 34.25
C ASN A 189 -13.37 -11.09 32.86
N THR A 190 -12.86 -10.30 31.91
CA THR A 190 -13.44 -10.19 30.57
C THR A 190 -12.39 -9.88 29.51
N ALA A 191 -12.59 -10.37 28.29
CA ALA A 191 -11.80 -9.95 27.15
C ALA A 191 -12.22 -8.53 26.72
N SER A 192 -11.31 -7.78 26.11
CA SER A 192 -11.61 -6.44 25.60
C SER A 192 -11.03 -6.24 24.20
N GLY A 193 -11.43 -5.18 23.50
CA GLY A 193 -11.05 -4.96 22.12
C GLY A 193 -10.79 -3.50 21.75
N THR A 194 -9.89 -3.29 20.80
CA THR A 194 -9.71 -2.02 20.09
C THR A 194 -9.71 -2.31 18.60
N ILE A 195 -10.67 -1.77 17.84
CA ILE A 195 -10.70 -1.88 16.38
C ILE A 195 -10.33 -0.53 15.77
N VAL A 196 -9.22 -0.50 15.04
CA VAL A 196 -8.72 0.70 14.36
C VAL A 196 -9.17 0.67 12.90
N CYS A 197 -10.04 1.61 12.53
CA CYS A 197 -10.56 1.78 11.18
C CYS A 197 -10.00 3.05 10.54
N ALA A 198 -9.12 2.89 9.55
CA ALA A 198 -8.60 4.01 8.76
C ALA A 198 -8.22 3.55 7.34
N GLY A 199 -8.14 4.47 6.39
CA GLY A 199 -7.78 4.17 5.00
C GLY A 199 -6.44 3.45 4.84
N THR A 200 -6.23 2.83 3.68
CA THR A 200 -4.91 2.26 3.31
C THR A 200 -3.88 3.39 3.20
N GLY A 201 -2.69 3.20 3.77
CA GLY A 201 -1.67 4.26 3.82
C GLY A 201 -1.88 5.33 4.90
N SER A 202 -2.99 5.31 5.64
CA SER A 202 -3.27 6.29 6.70
C SER A 202 -2.43 6.11 7.98
N GLY A 203 -1.61 5.06 8.08
CA GLY A 203 -0.75 4.81 9.24
C GLY A 203 -1.37 3.96 10.35
N LYS A 204 -2.33 3.07 10.04
CA LYS A 204 -2.91 2.09 10.98
C LYS A 204 -1.85 1.27 11.71
N THR A 205 -0.81 0.89 10.99
CA THR A 205 0.29 0.05 11.45
C THR A 205 0.96 0.60 12.71
N LEU A 206 1.25 1.90 12.75
CA LEU A 206 1.84 2.56 13.92
C LEU A 206 0.89 2.61 15.12
N SER A 207 -0.43 2.66 14.87
CA SER A 207 -1.46 2.69 15.94
C SER A 207 -1.42 1.43 16.81
N PHE A 208 -0.91 0.32 16.28
CA PHE A 208 -0.68 -0.90 17.03
C PHE A 208 0.76 -1.01 17.55
N TYR A 209 1.77 -0.88 16.68
CA TYR A 209 3.15 -1.21 17.08
C TYR A 209 3.71 -0.26 18.12
N LEU A 210 3.36 1.03 18.10
CA LEU A 210 3.85 1.98 19.10
C LEU A 210 3.44 1.57 20.53
N PRO A 211 2.14 1.44 20.87
CA PRO A 211 1.75 1.02 22.21
C PRO A 211 2.17 -0.41 22.53
N ALA A 212 2.10 -1.33 21.55
CA ALA A 212 2.40 -2.75 21.75
C ALA A 212 3.88 -2.99 22.08
N LEU A 213 4.80 -2.43 21.28
CA LEU A 213 6.24 -2.59 21.50
C LEU A 213 6.71 -1.83 22.75
N THR A 214 6.10 -0.69 23.04
CA THR A 214 6.42 0.07 24.25
C THR A 214 6.11 -0.74 25.50
N ARG A 215 4.91 -1.32 25.59
CA ARG A 215 4.52 -2.15 26.75
C ARG A 215 5.27 -3.48 26.78
N LEU A 216 5.53 -4.08 25.62
CA LEU A 216 6.32 -5.31 25.53
C LEU A 216 7.74 -5.11 26.07
N ALA A 217 8.42 -4.03 25.64
CA ALA A 217 9.77 -3.71 26.10
C ALA A 217 9.80 -3.47 27.62
N GLU A 218 8.83 -2.71 28.16
CA GLU A 218 8.70 -2.48 29.61
C GLU A 218 8.50 -3.79 30.37
N GLU A 219 7.66 -4.68 29.85
CA GLU A 219 7.39 -5.98 30.47
C GLU A 219 8.62 -6.88 30.44
N ILE A 220 9.37 -6.93 29.32
CA ILE A 220 10.61 -7.71 29.23
C ILE A 220 11.66 -7.19 30.21
N CYS A 221 11.77 -5.86 30.36
CA CYS A 221 12.69 -5.26 31.33
C CYS A 221 12.32 -5.60 32.78
N SER A 222 11.05 -5.89 33.05
CA SER A 222 10.56 -6.22 34.40
C SER A 222 10.55 -7.73 34.65
N ASN A 223 10.28 -8.53 33.61
CA ASN A 223 10.32 -9.99 33.63
C ASN A 223 11.04 -10.47 32.35
N PRO A 224 12.33 -10.86 32.43
CA PRO A 224 13.12 -11.22 31.27
C PRO A 224 12.80 -12.61 30.67
N GLU A 225 11.85 -13.35 31.27
CA GLU A 225 11.40 -14.65 30.80
C GLU A 225 11.04 -14.64 29.29
N ARG A 226 11.47 -15.69 28.58
CA ARG A 226 11.21 -15.86 27.15
C ARG A 226 9.90 -16.61 26.94
N LYS A 227 8.84 -15.85 26.72
CA LYS A 227 7.48 -16.32 26.48
C LYS A 227 6.76 -15.42 25.48
N VAL A 228 5.73 -15.97 24.85
CA VAL A 228 4.88 -15.23 23.91
C VAL A 228 4.01 -14.25 24.69
N ARG A 229 4.22 -12.95 24.45
CA ARG A 229 3.45 -11.85 25.04
C ARG A 229 2.49 -11.21 24.04
N ILE A 230 2.85 -11.22 22.76
CA ILE A 230 2.02 -10.75 21.66
C ILE A 230 1.76 -11.91 20.69
N LEU A 231 0.49 -12.20 20.44
CA LEU A 231 0.07 -13.16 19.42
C LEU A 231 -0.51 -12.40 18.22
N ALA A 232 0.12 -12.51 17.05
CA ALA A 232 -0.35 -11.89 15.82
C ALA A 232 -0.93 -12.94 14.87
N ILE A 233 -2.24 -12.89 14.66
CA ILE A 233 -2.98 -13.88 13.86
C ILE A 233 -3.33 -13.25 12.51
N TYR A 234 -2.92 -13.93 11.44
CA TYR A 234 -3.18 -13.50 10.08
C TYR A 234 -4.04 -14.51 9.31
N PRO A 235 -5.00 -14.04 8.50
CA PRO A 235 -5.86 -14.90 7.69
C PRO A 235 -5.13 -15.44 6.45
N ARG A 236 -4.05 -14.78 6.01
CA ARG A 236 -3.32 -15.11 4.78
C ARG A 236 -1.81 -14.97 4.96
N LYS A 237 -1.04 -15.90 4.39
CA LYS A 237 0.43 -15.93 4.50
C LYS A 237 1.13 -14.76 3.81
N GLU A 238 0.63 -14.28 2.66
CA GLU A 238 1.30 -13.19 1.93
C GLU A 238 1.30 -11.87 2.70
N LEU A 239 0.21 -11.56 3.40
CA LEU A 239 0.13 -10.37 4.25
C LEU A 239 1.05 -10.48 5.47
N LEU A 240 1.17 -11.69 6.04
CA LEU A 240 2.05 -11.97 7.17
C LEU A 240 3.49 -11.58 6.84
N LYS A 241 3.97 -11.77 5.61
CA LYS A 241 5.34 -11.39 5.20
C LYS A 241 5.59 -9.89 5.36
N ASP A 242 4.72 -9.07 4.80
CA ASP A 242 4.88 -7.61 4.84
C ASP A 242 4.83 -7.10 6.30
N GLN A 243 3.97 -7.68 7.14
CA GLN A 243 3.85 -7.31 8.55
C GLN A 243 4.99 -7.84 9.44
N PHE A 244 5.51 -9.03 9.13
CA PHE A 244 6.68 -9.60 9.81
C PHE A 244 7.90 -8.70 9.58
N ALA A 245 8.11 -8.28 8.33
CA ALA A 245 9.19 -7.36 7.96
C ALA A 245 9.06 -6.01 8.69
N GLU A 246 7.86 -5.43 8.73
CA GLU A 246 7.62 -4.17 9.45
C GLU A 246 7.87 -4.32 10.96
N THR A 247 7.34 -5.38 11.58
CA THR A 247 7.54 -5.65 13.01
C THR A 247 9.01 -5.83 13.35
N PHE A 248 9.75 -6.56 12.52
CA PHE A 248 11.19 -6.69 12.68
C PHE A 248 11.86 -5.31 12.69
N SER A 249 11.56 -4.45 11.72
CA SER A 249 12.11 -3.10 11.64
C SER A 249 11.83 -2.29 12.91
N GLN A 250 10.59 -2.30 13.40
CA GLN A 250 10.21 -1.57 14.61
C GLN A 250 10.87 -2.13 15.88
N CYS A 251 11.02 -3.45 15.99
CA CYS A 251 11.77 -4.07 17.09
C CYS A 251 13.24 -3.66 17.09
N ARG A 252 13.88 -3.62 15.91
CA ARG A 252 15.31 -3.26 15.78
C ARG A 252 15.61 -1.82 16.22
N LYS A 253 14.65 -0.89 16.12
CA LYS A 253 14.80 0.47 16.66
C LYS A 253 15.02 0.51 18.18
N LEU A 254 14.59 -0.53 18.89
CA LEU A 254 14.70 -0.64 20.34
C LEU A 254 15.90 -1.49 20.77
N ASP A 255 16.72 -2.00 19.84
CA ASP A 255 17.80 -2.93 20.17
C ASP A 255 18.81 -2.33 21.17
N ASP A 256 19.28 -1.10 20.95
CA ASP A 256 20.25 -0.43 21.82
C ASP A 256 19.74 -0.28 23.26
N TYR A 257 18.47 0.14 23.38
CA TYR A 257 17.78 0.21 24.66
C TYR A 257 17.65 -1.16 25.31
N MET A 258 17.14 -2.15 24.58
CA MET A 258 16.84 -3.47 25.09
C MET A 258 18.10 -4.22 25.52
N LEU A 259 19.21 -4.06 24.79
CA LEU A 259 20.51 -4.61 25.18
C LEU A 259 21.03 -3.99 26.48
N THR A 260 20.82 -2.69 26.69
CA THR A 260 21.26 -1.99 27.90
C THR A 260 20.35 -2.28 29.09
N ALA A 261 19.03 -2.30 28.88
CA ALA A 261 18.03 -2.40 29.96
C ALA A 261 17.69 -3.84 30.35
N ALA A 262 17.68 -4.78 29.39
CA ALA A 262 17.27 -6.17 29.59
C ALA A 262 18.34 -7.21 29.18
N GLY A 263 19.49 -6.78 28.66
CA GLY A 263 20.58 -7.68 28.24
C GLY A 263 20.25 -8.55 27.02
N ARG A 264 19.13 -8.28 26.33
CA ARG A 264 18.70 -9.05 25.15
C ARG A 264 17.80 -8.23 24.24
N LYS A 265 17.74 -8.60 22.97
CA LYS A 265 16.81 -8.03 21.99
C LYS A 265 15.40 -8.62 22.10
N ILE A 266 14.42 -7.92 21.52
CA ILE A 266 13.06 -8.47 21.30
C ILE A 266 13.13 -9.50 20.18
N ARG A 267 12.63 -10.70 20.46
CA ARG A 267 12.66 -11.84 19.55
C ARG A 267 11.31 -12.06 18.89
N ILE A 268 11.30 -12.29 17.59
CA ILE A 268 10.09 -12.60 16.84
C ILE A 268 10.15 -14.01 16.23
N GLY A 269 9.01 -14.68 16.14
CA GLY A 269 8.88 -16.01 15.55
C GLY A 269 7.65 -16.11 14.67
N ALA A 270 7.72 -16.94 13.64
CA ALA A 270 6.58 -17.23 12.80
C ALA A 270 6.28 -18.72 12.76
N PHE A 271 5.04 -19.05 13.08
CA PHE A 271 4.59 -20.41 13.34
C PHE A 271 3.34 -20.70 12.50
N PHE A 272 3.57 -21.20 11.29
CA PHE A 272 2.53 -21.58 10.34
C PHE A 272 3.03 -22.74 9.45
N GLY A 273 2.21 -23.17 8.48
CA GLY A 273 2.44 -24.36 7.67
C GLY A 273 3.83 -24.50 7.03
N ASP A 274 4.46 -23.39 6.60
CA ASP A 274 5.75 -23.44 5.90
C ASP A 274 6.96 -23.21 6.83
N THR A 275 6.73 -22.94 8.13
CA THR A 275 7.81 -22.85 9.11
C THR A 275 8.54 -24.20 9.18
N PRO A 276 9.87 -24.24 8.93
CA PRO A 276 10.65 -25.46 9.06
C PRO A 276 10.47 -26.11 10.43
N VAL A 277 10.35 -27.43 10.49
CA VAL A 277 10.09 -28.11 11.79
C VAL A 277 11.34 -28.11 12.65
N LYS A 278 12.46 -28.63 12.14
CA LYS A 278 13.78 -28.63 12.78
C LYS A 278 14.90 -28.79 11.74
N ALA A 279 16.12 -28.38 12.08
CA ALA A 279 17.27 -28.39 11.18
C ALA A 279 17.54 -29.76 10.53
N GLU A 280 17.50 -30.84 11.30
CA GLU A 280 17.74 -32.21 10.81
C GLU A 280 16.82 -32.59 9.65
N TRP A 281 15.53 -32.22 9.75
CA TRP A 281 14.53 -32.55 8.75
C TRP A 281 14.65 -31.69 7.50
N SER A 282 15.22 -30.48 7.65
CA SER A 282 15.47 -29.55 6.55
C SER A 282 16.71 -29.92 5.70
N ARG A 283 17.57 -30.84 6.16
CA ARG A 283 18.74 -31.31 5.37
C ARG A 283 18.37 -31.89 4.01
N LYS A 284 17.21 -32.56 3.91
CA LYS A 284 16.70 -33.12 2.64
C LYS A 284 16.24 -32.03 1.67
N ASP A 285 15.74 -30.91 2.20
CA ASP A 285 15.13 -29.83 1.42
C ASP A 285 16.18 -28.94 0.72
N VAL A 286 17.44 -29.03 1.16
CA VAL A 286 18.63 -28.33 0.61
C VAL A 286 19.53 -29.20 -0.27
N LYS A 287 19.08 -30.40 -0.67
CA LYS A 287 19.86 -31.24 -1.61
C LYS A 287 20.01 -30.51 -2.96
N GLY A 288 21.26 -30.22 -3.35
CA GLY A 288 21.58 -29.46 -4.56
C GLY A 288 21.30 -27.95 -4.48
N LYS A 289 20.96 -27.42 -3.30
CA LYS A 289 20.69 -25.98 -3.09
C LYS A 289 21.70 -25.38 -2.11
N VAL A 290 21.89 -24.07 -2.20
CA VAL A 290 22.77 -23.29 -1.30
C VAL A 290 22.19 -23.12 0.12
N GLY A 291 20.87 -23.26 0.28
CA GLY A 291 20.15 -23.11 1.53
C GLY A 291 18.64 -23.07 1.32
N LEU A 292 17.89 -22.80 2.39
CA LEU A 292 16.45 -22.54 2.33
C LEU A 292 16.17 -21.03 2.30
N PRO A 293 15.42 -20.52 1.33
CA PRO A 293 15.06 -19.10 1.29
C PRO A 293 14.10 -18.76 2.44
N PHE A 294 14.39 -17.67 3.15
CA PHE A 294 13.51 -17.11 4.16
C PHE A 294 12.59 -16.08 3.52
N GLY A 295 11.40 -16.54 3.11
CA GLY A 295 10.44 -15.75 2.32
C GLY A 295 9.61 -14.74 3.12
N LEU A 296 9.85 -14.58 4.42
CA LEU A 296 9.07 -13.68 5.27
C LEU A 296 9.53 -12.22 5.19
N MET A 297 10.80 -11.97 4.91
CA MET A 297 11.30 -10.61 4.74
C MET A 297 12.56 -10.60 3.87
N LYS A 298 12.85 -9.42 3.31
CA LYS A 298 14.16 -9.13 2.70
C LYS A 298 15.10 -8.54 3.73
N CYS A 299 16.40 -8.56 3.44
CA CYS A 299 17.40 -7.97 4.31
C CYS A 299 17.15 -6.47 4.49
N GLN A 300 17.03 -6.05 5.75
CA GLN A 300 16.80 -4.66 6.14
C GLN A 300 18.08 -3.96 6.63
N HIS A 301 19.24 -4.62 6.55
CA HIS A 301 20.52 -4.02 6.93
C HIS A 301 20.80 -2.77 6.07
N PRO A 302 21.27 -1.66 6.66
CA PRO A 302 21.67 -0.47 5.93
C PRO A 302 22.65 -0.80 4.80
N HIS A 303 22.47 -0.19 3.63
CA HIS A 303 23.33 -0.41 2.48
C HIS A 303 24.69 0.25 2.70
N LEU A 304 25.78 -0.45 2.35
CA LEU A 304 27.17 -0.02 2.62
C LEU A 304 27.49 1.36 2.04
N HIS A 305 27.03 1.63 0.81
CA HIS A 305 27.26 2.89 0.10
C HIS A 305 26.14 3.93 0.28
N HIS A 306 24.98 3.49 0.78
CA HIS A 306 23.80 4.35 0.95
C HIS A 306 23.08 3.98 2.25
N PRO A 307 23.61 4.39 3.43
CA PRO A 307 23.09 3.94 4.73
C PRO A 307 21.60 4.23 4.95
N LYS A 308 21.05 5.20 4.22
CA LYS A 308 19.61 5.56 4.22
C LYS A 308 18.72 4.59 3.44
N GLN A 309 19.29 3.60 2.76
CA GLN A 309 18.56 2.57 2.02
C GLN A 309 18.84 1.20 2.63
N ALA A 310 17.81 0.35 2.70
CA ALA A 310 17.97 -1.04 3.10
C ALA A 310 18.59 -1.86 1.95
N CYS A 311 19.40 -2.87 2.30
CA CYS A 311 20.06 -3.77 1.35
C CYS A 311 19.06 -4.44 0.38
N GLY A 312 17.94 -4.97 0.88
CA GLY A 312 16.93 -5.60 0.05
C GLY A 312 17.30 -6.99 -0.52
N GLY A 313 18.47 -7.53 -0.15
CA GLY A 313 18.91 -8.87 -0.52
C GLY A 313 18.04 -9.98 0.06
N ALA A 314 18.06 -11.15 -0.57
CA ALA A 314 17.33 -12.31 -0.07
C ALA A 314 18.02 -12.88 1.18
N LEU A 315 17.23 -13.30 2.17
CA LEU A 315 17.74 -14.00 3.35
C LEU A 315 17.65 -15.51 3.12
N ILE A 316 18.73 -16.22 3.42
CA ILE A 316 18.79 -17.68 3.29
C ILE A 316 19.27 -18.32 4.60
N TRP A 317 18.62 -19.41 5.00
CA TRP A 317 19.18 -20.32 6.00
C TRP A 317 20.14 -21.27 5.29
N ARG A 318 21.44 -21.06 5.47
CA ARG A 318 22.45 -21.72 4.61
C ARG A 318 22.49 -23.21 4.87
N ARG A 319 22.92 -23.95 3.84
CA ARG A 319 23.14 -25.39 3.96
C ARG A 319 24.11 -25.73 5.09
N GLU A 320 25.23 -25.02 5.21
CA GLU A 320 26.20 -25.22 6.31
C GLU A 320 25.53 -25.07 7.68
N ASP A 321 24.79 -23.99 7.90
CA ASP A 321 24.06 -23.73 9.15
C ASP A 321 23.01 -24.81 9.46
N ILE A 322 22.27 -25.29 8.46
CA ILE A 322 21.30 -26.39 8.62
C ILE A 322 21.99 -27.70 9.03
N PHE A 323 23.15 -28.00 8.45
CA PHE A 323 23.89 -29.22 8.79
C PHE A 323 24.48 -29.15 10.20
N ASP A 324 24.96 -27.97 10.59
CA ASP A 324 25.49 -27.66 11.93
C ASP A 324 24.40 -27.39 12.97
N ALA A 325 23.12 -27.48 12.59
CA ALA A 325 21.96 -27.18 13.43
C ALA A 325 21.99 -25.76 14.05
N ARG A 326 22.58 -24.79 13.35
CA ARG A 326 22.60 -23.37 13.69
C ARG A 326 21.45 -22.65 12.98
N GLU A 327 20.63 -21.91 13.72
CA GLU A 327 19.57 -21.09 13.12
C GLU A 327 20.08 -19.67 12.86
N VAL A 328 20.75 -19.51 11.72
CA VAL A 328 21.27 -18.23 11.25
C VAL A 328 20.77 -17.98 9.83
N LEU A 329 20.14 -16.82 9.63
CA LEU A 329 19.81 -16.31 8.31
C LEU A 329 20.95 -15.43 7.82
N THR A 330 21.43 -15.69 6.60
CA THR A 330 22.45 -14.83 5.97
C THR A 330 21.89 -14.14 4.74
N CYS A 331 22.15 -12.83 4.61
CA CYS A 331 21.82 -12.07 3.41
C CYS A 331 22.73 -12.47 2.23
N THR A 332 22.14 -12.72 1.07
CA THR A 332 22.88 -13.09 -0.15
C THR A 332 23.68 -11.94 -0.76
N GLN A 333 23.39 -10.68 -0.38
CA GLN A 333 24.05 -9.49 -0.92
C GLN A 333 25.08 -8.92 0.05
N CYS A 334 24.66 -8.49 1.25
CA CYS A 334 25.54 -7.82 2.22
C CYS A 334 26.17 -8.77 3.25
N GLN A 335 25.88 -10.08 3.20
CA GLN A 335 26.39 -11.08 4.14
C GLN A 335 25.99 -10.86 5.61
N HIS A 336 25.13 -9.89 5.91
CA HIS A 336 24.61 -9.68 7.26
C HIS A 336 23.89 -10.94 7.77
N GLN A 337 24.15 -11.29 9.03
CA GLN A 337 23.63 -12.48 9.70
C GLN A 337 22.61 -12.08 10.76
N LEU A 338 21.51 -12.82 10.82
CA LEU A 338 20.47 -12.72 11.83
C LEU A 338 20.36 -14.07 12.52
N ASP A 339 20.48 -14.09 13.84
CA ASP A 339 20.45 -15.32 14.64
C ASP A 339 19.19 -15.44 15.51
N GLN A 340 19.15 -16.47 16.35
CA GLN A 340 18.05 -16.74 17.27
C GLN A 340 17.81 -15.66 18.31
N SER A 341 18.72 -14.71 18.54
CA SER A 341 18.46 -13.58 19.44
C SER A 341 17.40 -12.63 18.86
N GLU A 342 17.19 -12.67 17.53
CA GLU A 342 16.29 -11.77 16.81
C GLU A 342 15.13 -12.51 16.16
N ILE A 343 15.40 -13.64 15.49
CA ILE A 343 14.41 -14.41 14.73
C ILE A 343 14.54 -15.90 15.04
N MET A 344 13.43 -16.54 15.40
CA MET A 344 13.37 -18.01 15.50
C MET A 344 12.91 -18.61 14.17
N ILE A 345 13.72 -19.51 13.60
CA ILE A 345 13.50 -20.04 12.26
C ILE A 345 12.65 -21.31 12.32
N THR A 346 12.95 -22.22 13.25
CA THR A 346 12.28 -23.52 13.31
C THR A 346 11.16 -23.56 14.32
N ARG A 347 10.22 -24.48 14.12
CA ARG A 347 9.17 -24.77 15.11
C ARG A 347 9.76 -25.36 16.37
N ASP A 348 10.74 -26.25 16.26
CA ASP A 348 11.37 -26.94 17.39
C ASP A 348 12.01 -25.95 18.36
N ALA A 349 12.83 -25.01 17.85
CA ALA A 349 13.39 -23.95 18.66
C ALA A 349 12.30 -23.10 19.34
N GLN A 350 11.27 -22.70 18.58
CA GLN A 350 10.15 -21.90 19.13
C GLN A 350 9.41 -22.61 20.26
N GLN A 351 9.28 -23.95 20.23
CA GLN A 351 8.51 -24.75 21.19
C GLN A 351 9.33 -25.20 22.41
N ASN A 352 10.59 -24.79 22.54
CA ASN A 352 11.37 -25.08 23.73
C ASN A 352 10.87 -24.23 24.89
N ARG A 353 10.43 -24.89 25.97
CA ARG A 353 9.96 -24.21 27.18
C ARG A 353 11.05 -23.31 27.75
N GLY A 354 10.66 -22.07 28.07
CA GLY A 354 11.59 -21.05 28.58
C GLY A 354 12.47 -20.40 27.50
N ASP A 355 12.26 -20.69 26.22
CA ASP A 355 13.02 -20.09 25.10
C ASP A 355 12.14 -19.65 23.91
N ALA A 356 10.89 -19.28 24.17
CA ALA A 356 9.92 -18.87 23.16
C ALA A 356 10.17 -17.45 22.61
N PRO A 357 9.58 -17.08 21.44
CA PRO A 357 9.63 -15.71 20.94
C PRO A 357 8.73 -14.77 21.77
N ASP A 358 9.05 -13.47 21.78
CA ASP A 358 8.22 -12.45 22.45
C ASP A 358 6.95 -12.13 21.66
N ILE A 359 7.07 -12.13 20.32
CA ILE A 359 5.99 -11.93 19.36
C ILE A 359 5.88 -13.16 18.46
N LEU A 360 4.71 -13.79 18.46
CA LEU A 360 4.43 -14.98 17.65
C LEU A 360 3.46 -14.64 16.52
N PHE A 361 3.91 -14.81 15.28
CA PHE A 361 3.08 -14.71 14.07
C PHE A 361 2.49 -16.07 13.76
N THR A 362 1.18 -16.15 13.54
CA THR A 362 0.52 -17.42 13.21
C THR A 362 -0.70 -17.22 12.30
N THR A 363 -1.37 -18.30 11.93
CA THR A 363 -2.64 -18.27 11.21
C THR A 363 -3.75 -18.91 12.04
N THR A 364 -5.00 -18.64 11.66
CA THR A 364 -6.19 -19.26 12.27
C THR A 364 -6.15 -20.79 12.22
N GLU A 365 -5.66 -21.35 11.12
CA GLU A 365 -5.56 -22.80 10.93
C GLU A 365 -4.51 -23.39 11.87
N MET A 366 -3.35 -22.72 12.01
CA MET A 366 -2.28 -23.20 12.86
C MET A 366 -2.67 -23.09 14.34
N LEU A 367 -3.34 -22.01 14.74
CA LEU A 367 -3.90 -21.90 16.09
C LEU A 367 -4.88 -23.06 16.37
N ASN A 368 -5.83 -23.32 15.47
CA ASN A 368 -6.79 -24.42 15.64
C ASN A 368 -6.12 -25.80 15.70
N LEU A 369 -5.12 -26.03 14.85
CA LEU A 369 -4.39 -27.31 14.80
C LEU A 369 -3.61 -27.56 16.10
N GLN A 370 -3.01 -26.52 16.67
CA GLN A 370 -2.01 -26.65 17.73
C GLN A 370 -2.59 -26.53 19.14
N LEU A 371 -3.84 -26.07 19.28
CA LEU A 371 -4.58 -26.07 20.55
C LEU A 371 -4.65 -27.47 21.22
N ASN A 372 -4.69 -28.54 20.41
CA ASN A 372 -4.73 -29.92 20.89
C ASN A 372 -3.35 -30.58 21.01
N SER A 373 -2.28 -29.90 20.57
CA SER A 373 -0.91 -30.45 20.66
C SER A 373 -0.39 -30.34 22.08
N THR A 374 0.07 -31.44 22.69
CA THR A 374 0.71 -31.41 24.01
C THR A 374 2.11 -30.80 23.99
N TRP A 375 2.71 -30.70 22.81
CA TRP A 375 4.04 -30.13 22.63
C TRP A 375 3.98 -28.62 22.40
N SER A 376 3.08 -28.16 21.55
CA SER A 376 3.08 -26.78 21.03
C SER A 376 2.08 -25.85 21.70
N ASN A 377 1.07 -26.36 22.42
CA ASN A 377 -0.02 -25.55 22.94
C ASN A 377 0.42 -24.45 23.92
N HIS A 378 1.53 -24.67 24.64
CA HIS A 378 2.10 -23.71 25.59
C HIS A 378 2.54 -22.42 24.89
N LEU A 379 2.98 -22.47 23.63
CA LEU A 379 3.30 -21.26 22.84
C LEU A 379 2.11 -20.33 22.66
N PHE A 380 0.91 -20.89 22.69
CA PHE A 380 -0.33 -20.14 22.58
C PHE A 380 -0.93 -19.80 23.95
N GLY A 381 -0.18 -20.02 25.04
CA GLY A 381 -0.56 -19.69 26.41
C GLY A 381 -1.22 -20.83 27.21
N VAL A 382 -1.32 -22.05 26.66
CA VAL A 382 -1.99 -23.16 27.37
C VAL A 382 -1.08 -23.69 28.49
N GLY A 383 -1.52 -23.55 29.74
CA GLY A 383 -0.85 -24.12 30.92
C GLY A 383 0.30 -23.28 31.49
N GLU A 384 0.57 -22.09 30.95
CA GLU A 384 1.63 -21.17 31.41
C GLU A 384 1.14 -20.19 32.50
N GLY A 385 -0.11 -20.31 32.96
CA GLY A 385 -0.70 -19.47 34.02
C GLY A 385 -1.06 -18.04 33.60
N TYR A 386 -0.38 -17.48 32.60
CA TYR A 386 -0.72 -16.23 31.91
C TYR A 386 -0.43 -16.37 30.41
N GLY A 387 -1.49 -16.38 29.59
CA GLY A 387 -1.37 -16.35 28.12
C GLY A 387 -0.94 -14.98 27.58
N PRO A 388 -0.85 -14.82 26.25
CA PRO A 388 -0.48 -13.56 25.62
C PRO A 388 -1.41 -12.41 26.04
N THR A 389 -0.86 -11.29 26.52
CA THR A 389 -1.62 -10.12 26.99
C THR A 389 -2.34 -9.39 25.85
N LEU A 390 -1.74 -9.41 24.65
CA LEU A 390 -2.23 -8.69 23.48
C LEU A 390 -2.32 -9.62 22.26
N VAL A 391 -3.44 -9.54 21.55
CA VAL A 391 -3.67 -10.30 20.32
C VAL A 391 -3.95 -9.36 19.16
N LEU A 392 -3.17 -9.45 18.08
CA LEU A 392 -3.40 -8.69 16.84
C LEU A 392 -4.21 -9.52 15.85
N LEU A 393 -5.29 -8.93 15.33
CA LEU A 393 -6.08 -9.40 14.19
C LEU A 393 -5.99 -8.36 13.06
N ASP A 394 -5.00 -8.52 12.18
CA ASP A 394 -4.85 -7.63 11.03
C ASP A 394 -5.85 -7.98 9.91
N GLU A 395 -6.22 -6.99 9.11
CA GLU A 395 -7.28 -7.06 8.10
C GLU A 395 -8.58 -7.67 8.63
N ALA A 396 -9.08 -7.11 9.73
CA ALA A 396 -10.21 -7.65 10.48
C ALA A 396 -11.47 -7.85 9.60
N HIS A 397 -11.63 -7.07 8.52
CA HIS A 397 -12.73 -7.19 7.55
C HIS A 397 -12.77 -8.55 6.82
N THR A 398 -11.64 -9.26 6.75
CA THR A 398 -11.55 -10.58 6.11
C THR A 398 -12.17 -11.69 6.95
N TYR A 399 -12.37 -11.47 8.25
CA TYR A 399 -13.05 -12.40 9.15
C TYR A 399 -14.58 -12.25 9.10
N SER A 400 -15.14 -12.24 7.89
CA SER A 400 -16.59 -12.16 7.65
C SER A 400 -17.14 -13.48 7.10
N GLY A 401 -18.48 -13.60 7.06
CA GLY A 401 -19.15 -14.81 6.59
C GLY A 401 -18.81 -16.06 7.42
N THR A 402 -18.79 -17.22 6.75
CA THR A 402 -18.58 -18.53 7.39
C THR A 402 -17.19 -18.68 8.01
N THR A 403 -16.13 -18.20 7.33
CA THR A 403 -14.75 -18.25 7.84
C THR A 403 -14.57 -17.35 9.07
N GLY A 404 -15.24 -16.18 9.07
CA GLY A 404 -15.33 -15.30 10.23
C GLY A 404 -16.00 -15.98 11.44
N ALA A 405 -17.15 -16.64 11.22
CA ALA A 405 -17.84 -17.37 12.28
C ALA A 405 -16.98 -18.50 12.89
N GLN A 406 -16.28 -19.26 12.05
CA GLN A 406 -15.34 -20.30 12.50
C GLN A 406 -14.20 -19.72 13.33
N THR A 407 -13.62 -18.60 12.88
CA THR A 407 -12.57 -17.88 13.63
C THR A 407 -13.09 -17.40 14.98
N ALA A 408 -14.31 -16.86 15.03
CA ALA A 408 -14.91 -16.39 16.26
C ALA A 408 -15.11 -17.51 17.29
N LEU A 409 -15.51 -18.71 16.85
CA LEU A 409 -15.62 -19.90 17.71
C LEU A 409 -14.24 -20.41 18.14
N LEU A 410 -13.24 -20.36 17.25
CA LEU A 410 -11.86 -20.71 17.55
C LEU A 410 -11.28 -19.82 18.66
N LEU A 411 -11.44 -18.49 18.57
CA LEU A 411 -10.92 -17.56 19.56
C LEU A 411 -11.56 -17.80 20.94
N ARG A 412 -12.86 -18.06 21.00
CA ARG A 412 -13.55 -18.43 22.25
C ARG A 412 -13.00 -19.73 22.84
N ARG A 413 -12.82 -20.77 22.02
CA ARG A 413 -12.21 -22.04 22.45
C ARG A 413 -10.78 -21.84 22.94
N TRP A 414 -10.01 -20.99 22.26
CA TRP A 414 -8.65 -20.67 22.65
C TRP A 414 -8.61 -19.99 24.02
N MET A 415 -9.38 -18.91 24.22
CA MET A 415 -9.49 -18.23 25.52
C MET A 415 -9.90 -19.17 26.66
N GLN A 416 -10.88 -20.04 26.43
CA GLN A 416 -11.29 -21.06 27.42
C GLN A 416 -10.18 -22.05 27.73
N ARG A 417 -9.40 -22.45 26.73
CA ARG A 417 -8.32 -23.44 26.88
C ARG A 417 -7.09 -22.87 27.59
N THR A 418 -6.82 -21.58 27.41
CA THR A 418 -5.67 -20.87 27.99
C THR A 418 -5.97 -20.22 29.35
N ASP A 419 -7.24 -20.14 29.75
CA ASP A 419 -7.70 -19.30 30.88
C ASP A 419 -7.19 -17.86 30.75
N CYS A 420 -7.09 -17.37 29.51
CA CYS A 420 -6.59 -16.05 29.16
C CYS A 420 -7.69 -15.25 28.46
N LEU A 421 -7.95 -14.06 28.97
CA LEU A 421 -8.87 -13.09 28.40
C LEU A 421 -8.06 -11.85 28.02
N PRO A 422 -7.47 -11.82 26.81
CA PRO A 422 -6.53 -10.77 26.42
C PRO A 422 -7.24 -9.50 25.95
N HIS A 423 -6.45 -8.47 25.67
CA HIS A 423 -6.88 -7.36 24.84
C HIS A 423 -6.65 -7.69 23.36
N PHE A 424 -7.71 -7.63 22.55
CA PHE A 424 -7.60 -7.81 21.09
C PHE A 424 -7.45 -6.45 20.40
N VAL A 425 -6.55 -6.36 19.43
CA VAL A 425 -6.45 -5.21 18.54
C VAL A 425 -6.74 -5.65 17.12
N GLY A 426 -7.75 -5.05 16.51
CA GLY A 426 -8.10 -5.25 15.11
C GLY A 426 -7.65 -4.07 14.27
N LEU A 427 -7.14 -4.34 13.07
CA LEU A 427 -6.85 -3.29 12.08
C LEU A 427 -7.73 -3.53 10.85
N SER A 428 -8.38 -2.48 10.33
CA SER A 428 -9.24 -2.60 9.16
C SER A 428 -9.37 -1.28 8.39
N ALA A 429 -9.70 -1.36 7.10
CA ALA A 429 -9.95 -0.17 6.27
C ALA A 429 -11.44 0.15 6.06
N THR A 430 -12.34 -0.85 6.07
CA THR A 430 -13.64 -0.73 5.37
C THR A 430 -14.85 -1.26 6.15
N LEU A 431 -14.78 -1.32 7.49
CA LEU A 431 -15.91 -1.82 8.30
C LEU A 431 -16.90 -0.70 8.67
N ALA A 432 -18.17 -0.87 8.29
CA ALA A 432 -19.24 0.08 8.63
C ALA A 432 -19.70 -0.01 10.10
N ASP A 433 -19.93 -1.23 10.60
CA ASP A 433 -20.31 -1.50 12.00
C ASP A 433 -19.16 -2.23 12.72
N ALA A 434 -18.01 -1.55 12.77
CA ALA A 434 -16.75 -2.14 13.20
C ALA A 434 -16.76 -2.60 14.67
N ARG A 435 -17.39 -1.84 15.57
CA ARG A 435 -17.42 -2.13 17.01
C ARG A 435 -18.16 -3.43 17.30
N HIS A 436 -19.41 -3.54 16.84
CA HIS A 436 -20.25 -4.72 17.02
C HIS A 436 -19.66 -5.95 16.33
N PHE A 437 -19.22 -5.79 15.08
CA PHE A 437 -18.55 -6.85 14.33
C PHE A 437 -17.35 -7.41 15.11
N PHE A 438 -16.47 -6.52 15.59
CA PHE A 438 -15.26 -6.94 16.29
C PHE A 438 -15.57 -7.58 17.64
N ALA A 439 -16.51 -7.04 18.41
CA ALA A 439 -16.99 -7.63 19.66
C ALA A 439 -17.48 -9.07 19.47
N LYS A 440 -18.30 -9.31 18.43
CA LYS A 440 -18.76 -10.66 18.07
C LYS A 440 -17.63 -11.58 17.61
N LEU A 441 -16.67 -11.06 16.84
CA LEU A 441 -15.52 -11.83 16.38
C LEU A 441 -14.66 -12.31 17.55
N VAL A 442 -14.25 -11.41 18.43
CA VAL A 442 -13.32 -11.74 19.54
C VAL A 442 -14.02 -12.34 20.75
N GLY A 443 -15.35 -12.25 20.83
CA GLY A 443 -16.13 -12.76 21.96
C GLY A 443 -16.02 -11.89 23.21
N ALA A 444 -15.81 -10.58 23.03
CA ALA A 444 -15.81 -9.59 24.10
C ALA A 444 -17.17 -8.87 24.18
N PRO A 445 -17.57 -8.38 25.37
CA PRO A 445 -18.72 -7.48 25.49
C PRO A 445 -18.49 -6.20 24.66
N GLU A 446 -19.54 -5.68 24.02
CA GLU A 446 -19.41 -4.55 23.10
C GLU A 446 -18.96 -3.26 23.81
N GLU A 447 -19.34 -3.10 25.07
CA GLU A 447 -18.89 -2.03 25.97
C GLU A 447 -17.38 -2.06 26.23
N GLN A 448 -16.75 -3.23 26.13
CA GLN A 448 -15.31 -3.43 26.27
C GLN A 448 -14.54 -3.25 24.95
N VAL A 449 -15.26 -3.04 23.84
CA VAL A 449 -14.68 -2.80 22.52
C VAL A 449 -14.75 -1.32 22.15
N ALA A 450 -13.60 -0.73 21.84
CA ALA A 450 -13.49 0.65 21.36
C ALA A 450 -13.24 0.70 19.85
N LEU A 451 -14.00 1.53 19.14
CA LEU A 451 -13.74 1.89 17.74
C LEU A 451 -12.87 3.15 17.69
N ILE A 452 -11.74 3.07 17.01
CA ILE A 452 -10.83 4.20 16.79
C ILE A 452 -10.73 4.46 15.29
N HIS A 453 -11.09 5.65 14.87
CA HIS A 453 -10.99 6.10 13.48
C HIS A 453 -10.60 7.58 13.43
N PRO A 454 -10.05 8.06 12.28
CA PRO A 454 -9.88 9.49 12.04
C PRO A 454 -11.25 10.18 12.08
N TYR A 455 -11.36 11.27 12.83
CA TYR A 455 -12.58 12.09 12.81
C TYR A 455 -12.60 12.97 11.56
N ALA A 456 -13.78 13.38 11.09
CA ALA A 456 -13.90 14.24 9.91
C ALA A 456 -13.12 15.56 10.06
N GLU A 457 -13.06 16.11 11.28
CA GLU A 457 -12.27 17.30 11.62
C GLU A 457 -10.76 17.05 11.65
N ASP A 458 -10.32 15.80 11.81
CA ASP A 458 -8.92 15.39 11.76
C ASP A 458 -8.47 15.08 10.31
N MET A 459 -9.26 15.41 9.28
CA MET A 459 -8.96 15.07 7.88
C MET A 459 -8.64 16.31 7.05
N ILE A 460 -7.59 16.21 6.25
CA ILE A 460 -7.23 17.20 5.23
C ILE A 460 -7.46 16.62 3.84
N GLU A 461 -7.92 17.47 2.93
CA GLU A 461 -8.05 17.13 1.51
C GLU A 461 -6.70 17.39 0.82
N GLU A 462 -6.14 16.37 0.19
CA GLU A 462 -4.89 16.48 -0.56
C GLU A 462 -4.97 15.68 -1.86
N GLY A 463 -5.10 16.39 -2.98
CA GLY A 463 -5.23 15.81 -4.32
C GLY A 463 -6.58 15.14 -4.59
N ALA A 464 -6.67 14.49 -5.74
CA ALA A 464 -7.90 13.88 -6.24
C ALA A 464 -7.75 12.37 -6.51
N GLU A 465 -8.85 11.65 -6.32
CA GLU A 465 -9.03 10.27 -6.76
C GLU A 465 -10.01 10.27 -7.94
N TYR A 466 -9.57 9.64 -9.04
CA TYR A 466 -10.36 9.49 -10.25
C TYR A 466 -10.76 8.02 -10.41
N LEU A 467 -12.05 7.77 -10.49
CA LEU A 467 -12.63 6.47 -10.77
C LEU A 467 -13.22 6.51 -12.16
N LEU A 468 -12.57 5.83 -13.11
CA LEU A 468 -13.02 5.70 -14.50
C LEU A 468 -13.33 4.22 -14.77
N ALA A 469 -14.58 3.91 -15.05
CA ALA A 469 -15.00 2.60 -15.52
C ALA A 469 -15.30 2.67 -17.02
N LEU A 470 -14.62 1.84 -17.82
CA LEU A 470 -14.82 1.75 -19.26
C LEU A 470 -15.65 0.51 -19.59
N ARG A 471 -16.68 0.66 -20.43
CA ARG A 471 -17.45 -0.44 -20.97
C ARG A 471 -16.96 -0.76 -22.37
N GLY A 472 -16.35 -1.94 -22.55
CA GLY A 472 -16.01 -2.45 -23.88
C GLY A 472 -17.23 -2.51 -24.79
N ASP A 473 -17.05 -2.30 -26.09
CA ASP A 473 -18.12 -2.38 -27.10
C ASP A 473 -18.31 -3.83 -27.56
N PRO A 474 -19.36 -4.54 -27.11
CA PRO A 474 -19.58 -5.94 -27.48
C PRO A 474 -20.08 -6.09 -28.91
N VAL A 475 -20.62 -5.01 -29.52
CA VAL A 475 -21.21 -5.03 -30.86
C VAL A 475 -20.14 -4.82 -31.93
N SER A 476 -18.99 -4.24 -31.55
CA SER A 476 -17.89 -4.02 -32.49
C SER A 476 -17.16 -5.31 -32.91
N GLU A 477 -17.54 -6.49 -32.43
CA GLU A 477 -16.87 -7.78 -32.68
C GLU A 477 -15.36 -7.75 -32.35
N THR A 478 -14.93 -6.79 -31.53
CA THR A 478 -13.55 -6.71 -31.07
C THR A 478 -13.39 -7.52 -29.79
N ALA A 479 -12.20 -8.11 -29.57
CA ALA A 479 -11.92 -8.77 -28.31
C ALA A 479 -11.94 -7.75 -27.17
N LEU A 480 -12.69 -8.03 -26.08
CA LEU A 480 -12.75 -7.14 -24.91
C LEU A 480 -11.37 -6.79 -24.35
N LEU A 481 -10.42 -7.72 -24.45
CA LEU A 481 -9.03 -7.52 -24.05
C LEU A 481 -8.34 -6.37 -24.81
N SER A 482 -8.74 -6.12 -26.07
CA SER A 482 -8.23 -4.99 -26.86
C SER A 482 -8.55 -3.64 -26.24
N THR A 483 -9.69 -3.52 -25.54
CA THR A 483 -10.04 -2.31 -24.80
C THR A 483 -9.05 -2.09 -23.66
N THR A 484 -8.78 -3.14 -22.86
CA THR A 484 -7.82 -3.10 -21.76
C THR A 484 -6.41 -2.76 -22.23
N ILE A 485 -5.95 -3.37 -23.33
CA ILE A 485 -4.61 -3.15 -23.89
C ILE A 485 -4.45 -1.68 -24.28
N GLN A 486 -5.33 -1.15 -25.13
CA GLN A 486 -5.16 0.21 -25.64
C GLN A 486 -5.45 1.30 -24.59
N ALA A 487 -6.37 1.04 -23.65
CA ALA A 487 -6.55 1.89 -22.49
C ALA A 487 -5.29 1.91 -21.61
N SER A 488 -4.62 0.78 -21.43
CA SER A 488 -3.37 0.71 -20.67
C SER A 488 -2.23 1.47 -21.37
N MET A 489 -2.11 1.33 -22.69
CA MET A 489 -1.13 2.06 -23.50
C MET A 489 -1.31 3.58 -23.42
N LEU A 490 -2.58 4.04 -23.51
CA LEU A 490 -2.93 5.45 -23.36
C LEU A 490 -2.65 5.93 -21.94
N MET A 491 -3.13 5.20 -20.92
CA MET A 491 -2.94 5.60 -19.52
C MET A 491 -1.46 5.75 -19.16
N ALA A 492 -0.61 4.82 -19.58
CA ALA A 492 0.83 4.88 -19.32
C ALA A 492 1.54 6.08 -19.99
N ARG A 493 0.90 6.69 -21.01
CA ARG A 493 1.36 7.89 -21.72
C ARG A 493 0.65 9.17 -21.26
N MET A 494 -0.50 9.04 -20.59
CA MET A 494 -1.16 10.13 -19.88
C MET A 494 -0.61 10.30 -18.45
N LEU A 495 0.19 9.37 -17.95
CA LEU A 495 1.01 9.50 -16.73
C LEU A 495 2.33 10.23 -17.00
N ASP A 496 3.06 10.66 -15.98
CA ASP A 496 4.29 11.42 -16.16
C ASP A 496 5.39 10.59 -16.83
N SER A 497 6.12 11.21 -17.75
CA SER A 497 7.32 10.62 -18.36
C SER A 497 8.55 10.80 -17.46
N GLU A 498 9.71 10.34 -17.94
CA GLU A 498 10.99 10.59 -17.28
C GLU A 498 11.30 12.10 -17.16
N ALA A 499 10.77 12.92 -18.08
CA ALA A 499 10.90 14.38 -18.04
C ALA A 499 10.24 15.02 -16.81
N ASN A 500 9.31 14.32 -16.14
CA ASN A 500 8.71 14.74 -14.87
C ASN A 500 8.10 16.15 -14.91
N LYS A 501 7.45 16.53 -16.02
CA LYS A 501 6.93 17.89 -16.23
C LYS A 501 6.00 18.35 -15.12
N SER A 502 5.16 17.45 -14.60
CA SER A 502 4.21 17.79 -13.54
C SER A 502 4.84 17.90 -12.14
N LYS A 503 6.16 17.68 -12.03
CA LYS A 503 6.93 17.71 -10.78
C LYS A 503 6.37 16.77 -9.70
N GLY A 504 5.80 15.64 -10.11
CA GLY A 504 5.25 14.62 -9.21
C GLY A 504 3.75 14.75 -8.90
N THR A 505 3.02 15.62 -9.61
CA THR A 505 1.56 15.70 -9.51
C THR A 505 0.90 14.42 -10.02
N TRP A 506 1.39 13.86 -11.13
CA TRP A 506 0.97 12.55 -11.64
C TRP A 506 2.04 11.47 -11.38
N GLY A 507 1.57 10.23 -11.21
CA GLY A 507 2.43 9.05 -11.13
C GLY A 507 3.11 8.73 -12.46
N LYS A 508 4.06 7.79 -12.45
CA LYS A 508 4.84 7.37 -13.64
C LYS A 508 4.61 5.92 -14.08
N LYS A 509 3.81 5.15 -13.32
CA LYS A 509 3.66 3.70 -13.51
C LYS A 509 2.20 3.32 -13.56
N THR A 510 1.87 2.44 -14.49
CA THR A 510 0.54 1.82 -14.58
C THR A 510 0.61 0.40 -14.03
N PHE A 511 -0.27 0.11 -13.07
CA PHE A 511 -0.44 -1.21 -12.48
C PHE A 511 -1.75 -1.79 -13.00
N ILE A 512 -1.70 -2.94 -13.67
CA ILE A 512 -2.87 -3.57 -14.27
C ILE A 512 -3.07 -4.92 -13.58
N PHE A 513 -4.27 -5.12 -13.02
CA PHE A 513 -4.62 -6.32 -12.29
C PHE A 513 -5.67 -7.12 -13.06
N THR A 514 -5.53 -8.45 -13.05
CA THR A 514 -6.53 -9.38 -13.58
C THR A 514 -7.04 -10.31 -12.49
N ASP A 515 -8.17 -10.95 -12.73
CA ASP A 515 -8.80 -11.91 -11.81
C ASP A 515 -8.18 -13.32 -11.87
N THR A 516 -7.47 -13.62 -12.96
CA THR A 516 -6.88 -14.94 -13.24
C THR A 516 -5.45 -14.83 -13.73
N LEU A 517 -4.64 -15.87 -13.44
CA LEU A 517 -3.27 -15.99 -13.95
C LEU A 517 -3.24 -16.14 -15.48
N ASP A 518 -4.20 -16.85 -16.07
CA ASP A 518 -4.30 -16.99 -17.52
C ASP A 518 -4.58 -15.64 -18.20
N GLY A 519 -5.55 -14.88 -17.67
CA GLY A 519 -5.80 -13.50 -18.12
C GLY A 519 -4.58 -12.60 -17.99
N ASN A 520 -3.81 -12.73 -16.89
CA ASN A 520 -2.57 -11.97 -16.68
C ASN A 520 -1.50 -12.28 -17.74
N ASN A 521 -1.27 -13.59 -18.01
CA ASN A 521 -0.28 -14.03 -18.99
C ASN A 521 -0.66 -13.56 -20.40
N ARG A 522 -1.93 -13.71 -20.80
CA ARG A 522 -2.42 -13.24 -22.11
C ARG A 522 -2.25 -11.73 -22.25
N LEU A 523 -2.72 -10.98 -21.25
CA LEU A 523 -2.58 -9.53 -21.23
C LEU A 523 -1.11 -9.09 -21.32
N TYR A 524 -0.20 -9.74 -20.60
CA TYR A 524 1.23 -9.45 -20.67
C TYR A 524 1.75 -9.59 -22.10
N HIS A 525 1.50 -10.74 -22.74
CA HIS A 525 2.00 -11.00 -24.09
C HIS A 525 1.36 -10.08 -25.12
N ASP A 526 0.04 -9.88 -25.08
CA ASP A 526 -0.68 -9.06 -26.05
C ASP A 526 -0.34 -7.56 -25.87
N LEU A 527 -0.14 -7.09 -24.64
CA LEU A 527 0.30 -5.72 -24.38
C LEU A 527 1.77 -5.52 -24.78
N SER A 528 2.63 -6.52 -24.56
CA SER A 528 4.01 -6.51 -25.03
C SER A 528 4.09 -6.41 -26.55
N ASP A 529 3.31 -7.22 -27.26
CA ASP A 529 3.20 -7.18 -28.72
C ASP A 529 2.67 -5.82 -29.21
N ALA A 530 1.61 -5.28 -28.59
CA ALA A 530 1.09 -3.95 -28.92
C ALA A 530 2.11 -2.81 -28.71
N GLU A 531 3.02 -2.98 -27.75
CA GLU A 531 4.17 -2.11 -27.51
C GLU A 531 5.42 -2.50 -28.33
N GLY A 532 5.33 -3.43 -29.28
CA GLY A 532 6.38 -3.78 -30.22
C GLY A 532 7.42 -4.80 -29.74
N TRP A 533 7.15 -5.49 -28.63
CA TRP A 533 8.04 -6.48 -28.04
C TRP A 533 7.66 -7.91 -28.41
N VAL A 534 8.66 -8.70 -28.78
CA VAL A 534 8.53 -10.16 -28.84
C VAL A 534 9.09 -10.76 -27.56
N THR A 535 8.20 -11.41 -26.81
CA THR A 535 8.52 -12.09 -25.55
C THR A 535 8.62 -13.60 -25.75
N GLY A 536 9.65 -14.25 -25.20
CA GLY A 536 9.83 -15.70 -25.30
C GLY A 536 10.77 -16.25 -24.21
N PRO A 537 11.25 -17.51 -24.32
CA PRO A 537 12.16 -18.13 -23.35
C PRO A 537 13.54 -17.46 -23.22
N GLY A 538 13.84 -16.45 -24.04
CA GLY A 538 15.06 -15.64 -24.01
C GLY A 538 14.80 -14.18 -23.64
N ALA A 539 15.79 -13.32 -23.84
CA ALA A 539 15.63 -11.88 -23.62
C ALA A 539 14.57 -11.30 -24.58
N SER A 540 13.70 -10.42 -24.06
CA SER A 540 12.71 -9.72 -24.88
C SER A 540 13.42 -8.79 -25.87
N ARG A 541 12.93 -8.74 -27.10
CA ARG A 541 13.50 -7.90 -28.17
C ARG A 541 12.41 -7.08 -28.84
N ILE A 542 12.78 -5.93 -29.37
CA ILE A 542 11.89 -5.07 -30.16
C ILE A 542 11.81 -5.67 -31.58
N ASP A 543 10.60 -5.79 -32.10
CA ASP A 543 10.31 -6.34 -33.44
C ASP A 543 9.71 -5.29 -34.38
N HIS A 544 8.82 -4.44 -33.86
CA HIS A 544 8.16 -3.38 -34.64
C HIS A 544 7.87 -2.14 -33.76
N PRO A 545 7.54 -0.98 -34.36
CA PRO A 545 7.11 0.17 -33.57
C PRO A 545 5.81 -0.12 -32.78
N PRO A 546 5.58 0.59 -31.66
CA PRO A 546 4.36 0.41 -30.87
C PRO A 546 3.14 0.96 -31.60
N LEU A 547 1.94 0.43 -31.31
CA LEU A 547 0.68 0.94 -31.88
C LEU A 547 0.38 2.41 -31.51
N ALA A 548 1.08 2.95 -30.51
CA ALA A 548 0.98 4.36 -30.14
C ALA A 548 1.49 5.30 -31.25
N VAL A 549 2.43 4.85 -32.10
CA VAL A 549 3.00 5.68 -33.18
C VAL A 549 1.94 6.16 -34.17
N LEU A 550 0.92 5.32 -34.43
CA LEU A 550 -0.20 5.62 -35.33
C LEU A 550 -1.02 6.84 -34.86
N ARG A 551 -1.00 7.13 -33.54
CA ARG A 551 -1.69 8.28 -32.93
C ARG A 551 -0.89 9.57 -32.96
N SER A 552 0.34 9.54 -33.47
CA SER A 552 1.13 10.76 -33.63
C SER A 552 0.46 11.69 -34.64
N PRO A 553 0.37 13.00 -34.36
CA PRO A 553 -0.08 13.97 -35.36
C PRO A 553 0.88 14.04 -36.56
N PHE A 554 2.15 13.63 -36.38
CA PHE A 554 3.19 13.64 -37.41
C PHE A 554 3.28 12.33 -38.22
N ASP A 555 2.43 11.36 -37.92
CA ASP A 555 2.38 10.11 -38.68
C ASP A 555 1.47 10.26 -39.92
N ASP A 556 1.97 9.86 -41.09
CA ASP A 556 1.30 10.05 -42.38
C ASP A 556 0.25 8.97 -42.71
N THR A 557 -0.02 8.01 -41.82
CA THR A 557 -0.95 6.91 -42.11
C THR A 557 -2.42 7.35 -42.17
N ALA A 558 -2.76 8.47 -41.53
CA ALA A 558 -4.07 9.11 -41.62
C ALA A 558 -3.96 10.63 -41.39
N PRO A 559 -4.82 11.45 -42.01
CA PRO A 559 -4.83 12.90 -41.79
C PRO A 559 -5.05 13.27 -40.33
N GLU A 560 -4.33 14.28 -39.83
CA GLU A 560 -4.43 14.77 -38.45
C GLU A 560 -5.87 15.15 -38.07
N ARG A 561 -6.60 15.79 -39.00
CA ARG A 561 -8.01 16.14 -38.80
C ARG A 561 -8.87 14.92 -38.50
N SER A 562 -8.70 13.82 -39.25
CA SER A 562 -9.45 12.58 -39.04
C SER A 562 -9.04 11.88 -37.73
N LYS A 563 -7.75 11.93 -37.36
CA LYS A 563 -7.27 11.46 -36.06
C LYS A 563 -7.96 12.24 -34.92
N THR A 564 -8.11 13.55 -35.08
CA THR A 564 -8.75 14.43 -34.10
C THR A 564 -10.25 14.16 -34.00
N GLU A 565 -10.97 14.11 -35.14
CA GLU A 565 -12.41 13.82 -35.20
C GLU A 565 -12.77 12.48 -34.55
N LEU A 566 -11.88 11.48 -34.64
CA LEU A 566 -12.09 10.13 -34.11
C LEU A 566 -11.40 9.89 -32.75
N GLY A 567 -10.86 10.92 -32.11
CA GLY A 567 -10.19 10.83 -30.81
C GLY A 567 -8.95 9.92 -30.77
N GLN A 568 -8.25 9.80 -31.92
CA GLN A 568 -7.00 9.04 -32.07
C GLN A 568 -5.76 9.94 -32.17
N ASN A 569 -5.87 11.26 -31.93
CA ASN A 569 -4.72 12.15 -31.88
C ASN A 569 -4.16 12.20 -30.44
N TRP A 570 -3.00 11.58 -30.19
CA TRP A 570 -2.38 11.51 -28.85
C TRP A 570 -1.32 12.61 -28.64
N LYS A 571 -1.47 13.77 -29.29
CA LYS A 571 -0.58 14.92 -29.09
C LYS A 571 -0.37 15.28 -27.61
N ALA A 572 -1.41 15.14 -26.78
CA ALA A 572 -1.34 15.37 -25.33
C ALA A 572 -0.21 14.56 -24.65
N ALA A 573 0.00 13.30 -25.04
CA ALA A 573 1.08 12.47 -24.52
C ALA A 573 2.47 13.02 -24.88
N MET A 574 2.61 13.63 -26.07
CA MET A 574 3.84 14.29 -26.50
C MET A 574 4.08 15.59 -25.71
N GLU A 575 3.03 16.35 -25.42
CA GLU A 575 3.12 17.55 -24.57
C GLU A 575 3.53 17.20 -23.15
N ILE A 576 3.10 16.06 -22.61
CA ILE A 576 3.57 15.50 -21.33
C ILE A 576 5.05 15.10 -21.39
N GLY A 577 5.60 14.85 -22.58
CA GLY A 577 6.99 14.49 -22.81
C GLY A 577 7.22 13.00 -23.07
N HIS A 578 6.24 12.28 -23.61
CA HIS A 578 6.44 10.93 -24.15
C HIS A 578 6.72 10.98 -25.64
N ASP A 579 7.57 10.08 -26.12
CA ASP A 579 7.71 9.77 -27.54
C ASP A 579 6.76 8.61 -27.89
N LEU A 580 5.83 8.84 -28.82
CA LEU A 580 4.87 7.82 -29.26
C LEU A 580 5.52 6.70 -30.07
N ALA A 581 6.71 6.92 -30.64
CA ALA A 581 7.49 5.88 -31.31
C ALA A 581 8.30 5.01 -30.34
N GLN A 582 8.45 5.44 -29.08
CA GLN A 582 9.19 4.70 -28.06
C GLN A 582 8.34 3.54 -27.50
N ASN A 583 8.91 2.34 -27.56
CA ASN A 583 8.34 1.13 -26.97
C ASN A 583 8.40 1.22 -25.42
N LYS A 584 7.26 1.10 -24.73
CA LYS A 584 7.24 1.05 -23.26
C LYS A 584 7.66 -0.32 -22.73
N SER A 585 8.33 -0.36 -21.58
CA SER A 585 8.76 -1.62 -20.97
C SER A 585 7.64 -2.20 -20.11
N ILE A 586 7.37 -3.50 -20.27
CA ILE A 586 6.31 -4.20 -19.56
C ILE A 586 6.95 -5.33 -18.74
N SER A 587 6.54 -5.46 -17.48
CA SER A 587 6.97 -6.56 -16.61
C SER A 587 5.80 -7.27 -15.96
N GLU A 588 5.91 -8.59 -15.82
CA GLU A 588 4.89 -9.44 -15.19
C GLU A 588 5.31 -9.85 -13.78
N ARG A 589 4.40 -9.77 -12.80
CA ARG A 589 4.55 -10.38 -11.48
C ARG A 589 3.48 -11.44 -11.27
N ARG A 590 3.76 -12.67 -11.71
CA ARG A 590 2.85 -13.83 -11.60
C ARG A 590 2.28 -14.06 -10.20
N ALA A 591 3.08 -13.84 -9.15
CA ALA A 591 2.62 -14.03 -7.77
C ALA A 591 1.52 -13.05 -7.32
N ARG A 592 1.30 -11.96 -8.06
CA ARG A 592 0.33 -10.91 -7.71
C ARG A 592 -0.71 -10.62 -8.81
N MET A 593 -0.79 -11.46 -9.86
CA MET A 593 -1.66 -11.23 -11.04
C MET A 593 -1.59 -9.77 -11.52
N LEU A 594 -0.35 -9.32 -11.71
CA LEU A 594 -0.03 -7.92 -11.94
C LEU A 594 0.86 -7.79 -13.17
N VAL A 595 0.43 -6.93 -14.10
CA VAL A 595 1.26 -6.40 -15.19
C VAL A 595 1.64 -4.95 -14.86
N LEU A 596 2.92 -4.64 -15.00
CA LEU A 596 3.50 -3.32 -14.75
C LEU A 596 3.98 -2.73 -16.07
N MET A 597 3.59 -1.49 -16.34
CA MET A 597 4.06 -0.73 -17.49
C MET A 597 4.88 0.47 -17.02
N HIS A 598 6.08 0.61 -17.60
CA HIS A 598 7.06 1.67 -17.33
C HIS A 598 7.07 2.68 -18.48
#